data_AF-A0A523DBJ7-F1
#
_entry.id   AF-A0A523DBJ7-F1
#
_cell.length_a   1.000
_cell.length_b   1.000
_cell.length_c   1.000
_cell.angle_alpha   90.00
_cell.angle_beta   90.00
_cell.angle_gamma   90.00
#
_symmetry.space_group_name_H-M   'P 1'
#
loop_
_entity.id
_entity.type
_entity.pdbx_description
1 polymer ?
#
loop_
_entity_poly.entity_id
_entity_poly.type
_entity_poly.pdbx_seq_one_letter_code
_entity_poly.pdbx_strand_id
1 'polypeptide(L)'
;MESEEARLRTLTHDFFQAYPDYIFCRTLGTNIINRVTTYESATTILAKRARAAEQNRQQIDEKLDHYSVDIRGQPSRVKDLSLREIIRQEDPELREIANFYLKHPYAHRRTKKSRLLPRWIRTFFLSALLGHAKDRKLDLDYDAYFDMLRLL
;
A
#
# COMPACT_ATOMS: atom_id res chain seq x y z
N MET A 1 -20.76 6.39 -34.06
CA MET A 1 -19.88 5.32 -33.56
C MET A 1 -19.03 5.91 -32.45
N GLU A 2 -19.16 5.42 -31.22
CA GLU A 2 -18.21 5.76 -30.16
C GLU A 2 -16.82 5.28 -30.59
N SER A 3 -15.79 6.14 -30.50
CA SER A 3 -14.42 5.68 -30.76
C SER A 3 -14.02 4.66 -29.72
N GLU A 4 -13.18 3.68 -30.09
CA GLU A 4 -12.65 2.70 -29.12
C GLU A 4 -11.94 3.38 -27.95
N GLU A 5 -11.34 4.55 -28.19
CA GLU A 5 -10.74 5.38 -27.15
C GLU A 5 -11.77 5.96 -26.17
N ALA A 6 -12.92 6.44 -26.65
CA ALA A 6 -14.01 6.91 -25.79
C ALA A 6 -14.57 5.76 -24.94
N ARG A 7 -14.77 4.60 -25.56
CA ARG A 7 -15.22 3.39 -24.86
C ARG A 7 -14.21 2.90 -23.81
N LEU A 8 -12.91 2.97 -24.10
CA LEU A 8 -11.85 2.65 -23.14
C LEU A 8 -11.89 3.58 -21.92
N ARG A 9 -12.08 4.89 -22.15
CA ARG A 9 -12.16 5.87 -21.07
C ARG A 9 -13.34 5.59 -20.15
N THR A 10 -14.52 5.29 -20.71
CA THR A 10 -15.72 4.94 -19.93
C THR A 10 -15.48 3.69 -19.09
N LEU A 11 -15.01 2.59 -19.70
CA LEU A 11 -14.70 1.34 -18.97
C LEU A 11 -13.66 1.57 -17.86
N THR A 12 -12.63 2.35 -18.14
CA THR A 12 -11.58 2.67 -17.15
C THR A 12 -12.17 3.45 -15.99
N HIS A 13 -13.06 4.41 -16.25
CA HIS A 13 -13.68 5.22 -15.21
C HIS A 13 -14.60 4.39 -14.32
N ASP A 14 -15.46 3.57 -14.93
CA ASP A 14 -16.40 2.69 -14.22
C ASP A 14 -15.66 1.72 -13.30
N PHE A 15 -14.61 1.07 -13.81
CA PHE A 15 -13.75 0.20 -13.01
C PHE A 15 -13.00 0.95 -11.92
N PHE A 16 -12.54 2.17 -12.19
CA PHE A 16 -11.79 2.96 -11.22
C PHE A 16 -12.65 3.42 -10.03
N GLN A 17 -13.96 3.61 -10.23
CA GLN A 17 -14.90 3.84 -9.13
C GLN A 17 -14.91 2.66 -8.16
N ALA A 18 -14.88 1.43 -8.69
CA ALA A 18 -14.91 0.20 -7.90
C ALA A 18 -13.54 -0.21 -7.32
N TYR A 19 -12.43 -0.01 -8.03
CA TYR A 19 -11.07 -0.30 -7.55
C TYR A 19 -10.07 0.77 -7.99
N PRO A 20 -9.42 1.49 -7.05
CA PRO A 20 -8.61 2.69 -7.33
C PRO A 20 -7.23 2.45 -7.97
N ASP A 21 -7.10 1.50 -8.88
CA ASP A 21 -5.88 1.22 -9.63
C ASP A 21 -6.11 1.54 -11.11
N TYR A 22 -5.70 2.73 -11.54
CA TYR A 22 -5.94 3.21 -12.90
C TYR A 22 -5.28 2.33 -13.96
N ILE A 23 -4.07 1.83 -13.72
CA ILE A 23 -3.34 0.99 -14.67
C ILE A 23 -4.05 -0.34 -14.83
N PHE A 24 -4.47 -0.94 -13.71
CA PHE A 24 -5.25 -2.17 -13.72
C PHE A 24 -6.62 -1.99 -14.39
N CYS A 25 -7.35 -0.92 -14.06
CA CYS A 25 -8.65 -0.61 -14.65
C CYS A 25 -8.55 -0.38 -16.16
N ARG A 26 -7.53 0.35 -16.61
CA ARG A 26 -7.24 0.55 -18.03
C ARG A 26 -6.88 -0.76 -18.72
N THR A 27 -6.09 -1.61 -18.08
CA THR A 27 -5.75 -2.96 -18.59
C THR A 27 -7.01 -3.81 -18.78
N LEU A 28 -7.92 -3.82 -17.79
CA LEU A 28 -9.19 -4.53 -17.90
C LEU A 28 -10.07 -3.96 -19.02
N GLY A 29 -10.15 -2.63 -19.15
CA GLY A 29 -10.86 -1.97 -20.25
C GLY A 29 -10.30 -2.35 -21.63
N THR A 30 -8.97 -2.35 -21.78
CA THR A 30 -8.29 -2.79 -23.00
C THR A 30 -8.58 -4.26 -23.31
N ASN A 31 -8.58 -5.14 -22.30
CA ASN A 31 -8.88 -6.55 -22.48
C ASN A 31 -10.32 -6.79 -22.97
N ILE A 32 -11.28 -5.94 -22.57
CA ILE A 32 -12.66 -6.00 -23.06
C ILE A 32 -12.73 -5.56 -24.53
N ILE A 33 -12.06 -4.46 -24.89
CA ILE A 33 -12.01 -3.96 -26.27
C ILE A 33 -11.39 -5.02 -27.20
N ASN A 34 -10.30 -5.64 -26.75
CA ASN A 34 -9.59 -6.68 -27.48
C ASN A 34 -10.27 -8.06 -27.41
N ARG A 35 -11.46 -8.17 -26.79
CA ARG A 35 -12.22 -9.43 -26.62
C ARG A 35 -11.46 -10.55 -25.89
N VAL A 36 -10.45 -10.20 -25.11
CA VAL A 36 -9.70 -11.12 -24.24
C VAL A 36 -10.55 -11.51 -23.01
N THR A 37 -11.42 -10.60 -22.56
CA THR A 37 -12.33 -10.83 -21.43
C THR A 37 -13.67 -10.17 -21.65
N THR A 38 -14.68 -10.54 -20.87
CA THR A 38 -16.00 -9.89 -20.88
C THR A 38 -16.09 -8.86 -19.76
N TYR A 39 -17.03 -7.93 -19.87
CA TYR A 39 -17.30 -6.95 -18.81
C TYR A 39 -17.63 -7.62 -17.46
N GLU A 40 -18.45 -8.68 -17.49
CA GLU A 40 -18.81 -9.47 -16.31
C GLU A 40 -17.59 -10.15 -15.67
N SER A 41 -16.71 -10.72 -16.49
CA SER A 41 -15.48 -11.37 -16.03
C SER A 41 -14.50 -10.36 -15.41
N ALA A 42 -14.31 -9.20 -16.08
CA ALA A 42 -13.50 -8.11 -15.57
C ALA A 42 -14.03 -7.57 -14.23
N THR A 43 -15.34 -7.41 -14.11
CA THR A 43 -16.00 -6.98 -12.86
C THR A 43 -15.79 -8.00 -11.74
N THR A 44 -15.87 -9.31 -12.05
CA THR A 44 -15.61 -10.38 -11.08
C THR A 44 -14.15 -10.38 -10.60
N ILE A 45 -13.20 -10.19 -11.52
CA ILE A 45 -11.77 -10.05 -11.19
C ILE A 45 -11.57 -8.85 -10.24
N LEU A 46 -12.19 -7.73 -10.58
CA LEU A 46 -12.08 -6.48 -9.83
C LEU A 46 -12.68 -6.60 -8.43
N ALA A 47 -13.84 -7.25 -8.29
CA ALA A 47 -14.47 -7.55 -7.00
C ALA A 47 -13.59 -8.47 -6.12
N LYS A 48 -12.99 -9.52 -6.71
CA LYS A 48 -12.05 -10.40 -5.99
C LYS A 48 -10.83 -9.62 -5.48
N ARG A 49 -10.25 -8.76 -6.33
CA ARG A 49 -9.13 -7.87 -5.98
C ARG A 49 -9.50 -6.91 -4.85
N ALA A 50 -10.67 -6.28 -4.92
CA ALA A 50 -11.16 -5.38 -3.89
C ALA A 50 -11.35 -6.08 -2.55
N ARG A 51 -11.99 -7.27 -2.55
CA ARG A 51 -12.19 -8.08 -1.35
C ARG A 51 -10.87 -8.54 -0.72
N ALA A 52 -9.93 -9.02 -1.53
CA ALA A 52 -8.61 -9.41 -1.05
C ALA A 52 -7.85 -8.22 -0.43
N ALA A 53 -7.94 -7.03 -1.04
CA ALA A 53 -7.33 -5.82 -0.50
C ALA A 53 -7.93 -5.42 0.85
N GLU A 54 -9.24 -5.57 1.04
CA GLU A 54 -9.91 -5.28 2.30
C GLU A 54 -9.57 -6.31 3.39
N GLN A 55 -9.56 -7.60 3.05
CA GLN A 55 -9.16 -8.67 3.98
C GLN A 55 -7.70 -8.51 4.43
N ASN A 56 -6.79 -8.24 3.49
CA ASN A 56 -5.39 -7.98 3.81
C ASN A 56 -5.24 -6.77 4.73
N ARG A 57 -6.04 -5.72 4.50
CA ARG A 57 -6.04 -4.54 5.36
C ARG A 57 -6.48 -4.87 6.78
N GLN A 58 -7.56 -5.63 6.95
CA GLN A 58 -8.05 -6.02 8.29
C GLN A 58 -7.02 -6.83 9.06
N GLN A 59 -6.42 -7.86 8.43
CA GLN A 59 -5.38 -8.68 9.06
C GLN A 59 -4.14 -7.87 9.45
N ILE A 60 -3.80 -6.85 8.66
CA ILE A 60 -2.67 -5.98 8.95
C ILE A 60 -3.00 -5.00 10.08
N ASP A 61 -4.20 -4.41 10.09
CA ASP A 61 -4.68 -3.55 11.17
C ASP A 61 -4.71 -4.32 12.50
N GLU A 62 -5.11 -5.60 12.50
CA GLU A 62 -5.03 -6.47 13.68
C GLU A 62 -3.60 -6.72 14.15
N LYS A 63 -2.67 -7.07 13.23
CA LYS A 63 -1.25 -7.28 13.58
C LYS A 63 -0.63 -6.03 14.19
N LEU A 64 -0.93 -4.87 13.63
CA LEU A 64 -0.50 -3.58 14.16
C LEU A 64 -1.06 -3.26 15.54
N ASP A 65 -2.34 -3.57 15.75
CA ASP A 65 -3.02 -3.24 17.00
C ASP A 65 -2.37 -3.90 18.22
N HIS A 66 -1.66 -4.99 17.96
CA HIS A 66 -0.95 -5.78 18.96
C HIS A 66 0.58 -5.67 18.86
N TYR A 67 1.15 -5.17 17.76
CA TYR A 67 2.60 -5.09 17.59
C TYR A 67 3.22 -4.03 18.51
N SER A 68 4.15 -4.48 19.36
CA SER A 68 4.86 -3.67 20.33
C SER A 68 6.36 -3.89 20.17
N VAL A 69 7.12 -2.81 20.31
CA VAL A 69 8.58 -2.82 20.32
C VAL A 69 9.03 -2.37 21.70
N ASP A 70 10.05 -3.01 22.26
CA ASP A 70 10.64 -2.58 23.52
C ASP A 70 11.47 -1.32 23.28
N ILE A 71 11.08 -0.21 23.90
CA ILE A 71 11.80 1.06 23.84
C ILE A 71 12.24 1.39 25.26
N ARG A 72 13.56 1.33 25.50
CA ARG A 72 14.15 1.64 26.81
C ARG A 72 13.59 0.78 27.96
N GLY A 73 13.29 -0.49 27.70
CA GLY A 73 12.75 -1.43 28.70
C GLY A 73 11.25 -1.28 28.95
N GLN A 74 10.53 -0.57 28.08
CA GLN A 74 9.08 -0.43 28.14
C GLN A 74 8.43 -0.86 26.82
N PRO A 75 7.45 -1.78 26.85
CA PRO A 75 6.73 -2.19 25.65
C PRO A 75 5.89 -1.02 25.13
N SER A 76 6.24 -0.56 23.93
CA SER A 76 5.58 0.55 23.25
C SER A 76 4.87 0.05 22.00
N ARG A 77 3.57 0.32 21.90
CA ARG A 77 2.78 -0.05 20.72
C ARG A 77 3.17 0.82 19.54
N VAL A 78 3.56 0.19 18.43
CA VAL A 78 4.04 0.93 17.25
C VAL A 78 2.96 1.84 16.65
N LYS A 79 1.69 1.45 16.74
CA LYS A 79 0.56 2.27 16.28
C LYS A 79 0.40 3.61 17.01
N ASP A 80 0.93 3.72 18.23
CA ASP A 80 0.79 4.90 19.08
C ASP A 80 1.95 5.88 18.88
N LEU A 81 3.11 5.41 18.38
CA LEU A 81 4.29 6.23 18.11
C LEU A 81 4.12 7.10 16.86
N SER A 82 4.46 8.39 16.92
CA SER A 82 4.54 9.28 15.75
C SER A 82 5.81 9.02 14.93
N LEU A 83 5.83 9.47 13.66
CA LEU A 83 7.03 9.40 12.81
C LEU A 83 8.24 10.02 13.50
N ARG A 84 8.06 11.17 14.16
CA ARG A 84 9.13 11.89 14.84
C ARG A 84 9.69 11.11 16.02
N GLU A 85 8.84 10.37 16.74
CA GLU A 85 9.28 9.50 17.83
C GLU A 85 10.03 8.30 17.28
N ILE A 86 9.55 7.68 16.20
CA ILE A 86 10.20 6.51 15.58
C ILE A 86 11.60 6.87 15.05
N ILE A 87 11.75 7.95 14.28
CA ILE A 87 13.05 8.34 13.70
C ILE A 87 14.09 8.76 14.74
N ARG A 88 13.68 8.98 16.00
CA ARG A 88 14.55 9.34 17.12
C ARG A 88 14.98 8.14 17.96
N GLN A 89 14.44 6.96 17.69
CA GLN A 89 14.86 5.76 18.39
C GLN A 89 16.31 5.39 18.06
N GLU A 90 16.88 4.55 18.90
CA GLU A 90 18.19 3.95 18.64
C GLU A 90 18.09 2.95 17.48
N ASP A 91 19.24 2.55 16.97
CA ASP A 91 19.34 1.77 15.74
C ASP A 91 18.65 0.40 15.81
N PRO A 92 18.68 -0.36 16.93
CA PRO A 92 17.95 -1.62 17.04
C PRO A 92 16.43 -1.46 16.89
N GLU A 93 15.83 -0.52 17.62
CA GLU A 93 14.39 -0.29 17.62
C GLU A 93 13.92 0.33 16.31
N LEU A 94 14.70 1.28 15.77
CA LEU A 94 14.42 1.86 14.46
C LEU A 94 14.46 0.80 13.36
N ARG A 95 15.44 -0.12 13.40
CA ARG A 95 15.54 -1.24 12.45
C ARG A 95 14.34 -2.17 12.56
N GLU A 96 13.96 -2.54 13.78
CA GLU A 96 12.80 -3.40 14.02
C GLU A 96 11.52 -2.78 13.48
N ILE A 97 11.25 -1.51 13.84
CA ILE A 97 10.07 -0.78 13.38
C ILE A 97 10.09 -0.63 11.85
N ALA A 98 11.23 -0.29 11.25
CA ALA A 98 11.35 -0.16 9.78
C ALA A 98 11.09 -1.48 9.06
N ASN A 99 11.65 -2.59 9.55
CA ASN A 99 11.42 -3.92 8.99
C ASN A 99 9.96 -4.37 9.11
N PHE A 100 9.30 -4.05 10.22
CA PHE A 100 7.88 -4.27 10.38
C PHE A 100 7.07 -3.52 9.30
N TYR A 101 7.38 -2.24 9.05
CA TYR A 101 6.69 -1.45 8.03
C TYR A 101 6.98 -1.91 6.59
N LEU A 102 8.16 -2.46 6.32
CA LEU A 102 8.47 -3.08 5.02
C LEU A 102 7.61 -4.30 4.74
N LYS A 103 7.41 -5.16 5.75
CA LYS A 103 6.57 -6.37 5.65
C LYS A 103 5.09 -6.05 5.57
N HIS A 104 4.68 -4.90 6.09
CA HIS A 104 3.29 -4.50 6.17
C HIS A 104 3.11 -3.05 5.66
N PRO A 105 3.24 -2.77 4.35
CA PRO A 105 3.12 -1.41 3.81
C PRO A 105 1.74 -0.78 3.97
N TYR A 106 0.71 -1.64 4.03
CA TYR A 106 -0.67 -1.24 4.27
C TYR A 106 -0.99 -1.10 5.74
N ALA A 107 0.01 -1.27 6.62
CA ALA A 107 -0.08 -1.09 8.05
C ALA A 107 -0.22 0.36 8.46
N HIS A 108 -1.03 1.14 7.73
CA HIS A 108 -1.54 2.34 8.34
C HIS A 108 -2.74 2.98 7.64
N ARG A 109 -3.57 3.59 8.50
CA ARG A 109 -4.32 4.84 8.22
C ARG A 109 -3.43 6.09 8.02
N ARG A 110 -2.15 6.10 8.44
CA ARG A 110 -1.20 7.24 8.36
C ARG A 110 -0.50 7.39 7.01
N THR A 111 -0.29 6.32 6.25
CA THR A 111 -0.18 6.37 4.80
C THR A 111 -1.59 6.62 4.28
N LYS A 112 -2.03 7.89 4.36
CA LYS A 112 -3.38 8.28 3.92
C LYS A 112 -3.57 7.79 2.49
N LYS A 113 -4.40 6.77 2.29
CA LYS A 113 -5.02 6.45 0.98
C LYS A 113 -6.07 7.53 0.63
N SER A 114 -5.75 8.81 0.85
CA SER A 114 -6.55 9.89 0.28
C SER A 114 -6.20 9.99 -1.19
N ARG A 115 -7.16 9.66 -2.05
CA ARG A 115 -7.08 9.71 -3.52
C ARG A 115 -6.66 11.10 -4.06
N LEU A 116 -6.83 12.15 -3.26
CA LEU A 116 -6.51 13.55 -3.60
C LEU A 116 -5.05 13.95 -3.29
N LEU A 117 -4.31 13.11 -2.55
CA LEU A 117 -2.92 13.42 -2.19
C LEU A 117 -1.94 12.81 -3.21
N PRO A 118 -0.95 13.59 -3.71
CA PRO A 118 0.14 13.08 -4.54
C PRO A 118 0.81 11.83 -3.97
N ARG A 119 1.30 10.93 -4.84
CA ARG A 119 1.91 9.64 -4.44
C ARG A 119 2.99 9.80 -3.37
N TRP A 120 3.85 10.81 -3.51
CA TRP A 120 4.91 11.11 -2.55
C TRP A 120 4.37 11.55 -1.16
N ILE A 121 3.21 12.22 -1.10
CA ILE A 121 2.54 12.55 0.18
C ILE A 121 1.91 11.30 0.78
N ARG A 122 1.32 10.44 -0.06
CA ARG A 122 0.72 9.17 0.38
C ARG A 122 1.74 8.20 0.99
N THR A 123 2.98 8.25 0.51
CA THR A 123 4.09 7.42 1.01
C THR A 123 5.05 8.19 1.91
N PHE A 124 4.79 9.47 2.24
CA PHE A 124 5.75 10.34 2.91
C PHE A 124 6.28 9.73 4.22
N PHE A 125 5.40 9.13 5.02
CA PHE A 125 5.80 8.45 6.24
C PHE A 125 6.83 7.34 5.98
N LEU A 126 6.51 6.42 5.05
CA LEU A 126 7.39 5.29 4.72
C LEU A 126 8.69 5.77 4.06
N SER A 127 8.60 6.74 3.15
CA SER A 127 9.76 7.33 2.49
C SER A 127 10.70 8.02 3.49
N ALA A 128 10.17 8.77 4.46
CA ALA A 128 10.97 9.40 5.51
C ALA A 128 11.59 8.37 6.46
N LEU A 129 10.81 7.37 6.88
CA LEU A 129 11.30 6.28 7.73
C LEU A 129 12.46 5.53 7.07
N LEU A 130 12.30 5.12 5.81
CA LEU A 130 13.33 4.43 5.05
C LEU A 130 14.52 5.32 4.75
N GLY A 131 14.30 6.62 4.49
CA GLY A 131 15.38 7.60 4.32
C GLY A 131 16.27 7.67 5.57
N HIS A 132 15.67 7.82 6.75
CA HIS A 132 16.41 7.83 8.01
C HIS A 132 17.12 6.50 8.30
N ALA A 133 16.46 5.36 8.07
CA ALA A 133 17.09 4.06 8.28
C ALA A 133 18.28 3.84 7.34
N LYS A 134 18.17 4.29 6.08
CA LYS A 134 19.25 4.23 5.08
C LYS A 134 20.40 5.17 5.43
N ASP A 135 20.12 6.39 5.87
CA ASP A 135 21.14 7.36 6.30
C ASP A 135 21.98 6.80 7.46
N ARG A 136 21.35 6.03 8.35
CA ARG A 136 22.01 5.31 9.45
C ARG A 136 22.61 3.96 9.05
N LYS A 137 22.55 3.59 7.77
CA LYS A 137 23.07 2.32 7.22
C LYS A 137 22.49 1.09 7.94
N LEU A 138 21.22 1.16 8.34
CA LEU A 138 20.55 0.01 8.94
C LEU A 138 20.34 -1.07 7.88
N ASP A 139 20.65 -2.31 8.27
CA ASP A 139 20.34 -3.47 7.46
C ASP A 139 18.83 -3.77 7.57
N LEU A 140 18.13 -3.60 6.46
CA LEU A 140 16.69 -3.78 6.35
C LEU A 140 16.38 -4.99 5.47
N ASP A 141 15.25 -5.62 5.71
CA ASP A 141 14.73 -6.73 4.90
C ASP A 141 14.21 -6.19 3.56
N TYR A 142 15.14 -5.90 2.65
CA TYR A 142 14.84 -5.33 1.33
C TYR A 142 14.09 -6.28 0.41
N ASP A 143 14.14 -7.59 0.66
CA ASP A 143 13.33 -8.56 -0.08
C ASP A 143 11.84 -8.29 0.18
N ALA A 144 11.46 -8.02 1.44
CA ALA A 144 10.12 -7.57 1.78
C ALA A 144 9.74 -6.24 1.09
N TYR A 145 10.70 -5.32 0.90
CA TYR A 145 10.48 -4.07 0.17
C TYR A 145 10.24 -4.28 -1.34
N PHE A 146 10.91 -5.24 -1.98
CA PHE A 146 10.68 -5.54 -3.40
C PHE A 146 9.36 -6.27 -3.62
N ASP A 147 8.98 -7.17 -2.73
CA ASP A 147 7.65 -7.79 -2.73
C ASP A 147 6.56 -6.74 -2.50
N MET A 148 6.82 -5.78 -1.61
CA MET A 148 5.95 -4.62 -1.38
C MET A 148 5.75 -3.77 -2.65
N LEU A 149 6.81 -3.49 -3.42
CA LEU A 149 6.72 -2.73 -4.67
C LEU A 149 5.96 -3.47 -5.77
N ARG A 150 5.92 -4.81 -5.76
CA ARG A 150 5.13 -5.61 -6.71
C ARG A 150 3.64 -5.61 -6.40
N LEU A 151 3.27 -5.36 -5.15
CA LEU A 151 1.89 -5.33 -4.67
C LEU A 151 1.23 -3.94 -4.76
N LEU A 152 1.99 -2.88 -5.06
CA LEU A 152 1.58 -1.47 -5.17
C LEU A 152 1.56 -0.97 -6.62
#